data_AF-A0A940M9Q0-F1
#
_entry.id   AF-A0A940M9Q0-F1
#
_cell.length_a   1.000
_cell.length_b   1.000
_cell.length_c   1.000
_cell.angle_alpha   90.00
_cell.angle_beta   90.00
_cell.angle_gamma   90.00
#
_symmetry.space_group_name_H-M   'P 1'
#
loop_
_entity.id
_entity.type
_entity.pdbx_description
1 polymer ?
#
loop_
_entity_poly.entity_id
_entity_poly.type
_entity_poly.pdbx_seq_one_letter_code
_entity_poly.pdbx_strand_id
1 'polypeptide(L)'
;MQAAARAGRFGEASAIAAAWESAALRGHGPGSPEAVHWIEVQADIAWLSRDPYRSCELWLRACDARLALPGGADDPAFTEALDRAHHQWSRVSDAARAERLAQHLLALRHRAPGHRPGAVANIEQRLARLRAGATGPAAR
;
A
#
# COMPACT_ATOMS: atom_id res chain seq x y z
N MET A 1 11.23 -26.30 -0.04
CA MET A 1 11.76 -26.00 -1.40
C MET A 1 10.79 -25.19 -2.26
N GLN A 2 9.51 -25.56 -2.41
CA GLN A 2 8.57 -24.84 -3.30
C GLN A 2 8.27 -23.37 -2.90
N ALA A 3 8.29 -23.04 -1.61
CA ALA A 3 8.11 -21.66 -1.13
C ALA A 3 9.31 -20.76 -1.46
N ALA A 4 10.54 -21.26 -1.31
CA ALA A 4 11.75 -20.53 -1.68
C ALA A 4 11.88 -20.36 -3.20
N ALA A 5 11.50 -21.36 -4.00
CA ALA A 5 11.48 -21.27 -5.47
C ALA A 5 10.41 -20.29 -5.99
N ARG A 6 9.24 -20.20 -5.33
CA ARG A 6 8.22 -19.19 -5.65
C ARG A 6 8.66 -17.80 -5.20
N ALA A 7 9.22 -17.67 -3.99
CA ALA A 7 9.78 -16.41 -3.49
C ALA A 7 10.93 -15.89 -4.38
N GLY A 8 11.76 -16.78 -4.93
CA GLY A 8 12.80 -16.42 -5.91
C GLY A 8 12.21 -15.82 -7.20
N ARG A 9 11.11 -16.38 -7.72
CA ARG A 9 10.41 -15.81 -8.89
C ARG A 9 9.70 -14.50 -8.60
N PHE A 10 9.14 -14.32 -7.40
CA PHE A 10 8.56 -13.03 -7.03
C PHE A 10 9.60 -11.95 -6.78
N GLY A 11 10.77 -12.31 -6.23
CA GLY A 11 11.92 -11.42 -6.13
C GLY A 11 12.41 -10.96 -7.51
N GLU A 12 12.54 -11.89 -8.45
CA GLU A 12 12.86 -11.59 -9.85
C GLU A 12 11.79 -10.71 -10.50
N ALA A 13 10.50 -11.06 -10.36
CA ALA A 13 9.40 -10.25 -10.87
C ALA A 13 9.40 -8.83 -10.28
N SER A 14 9.69 -8.69 -8.99
CA SER A 14 9.81 -7.39 -8.32
C SER A 14 10.98 -6.58 -8.86
N ALA A 15 12.14 -7.21 -9.11
CA ALA A 15 13.29 -6.56 -9.71
C ALA A 15 13.01 -6.08 -11.15
N ILE A 16 12.34 -6.91 -11.95
CA ILE A 16 11.92 -6.56 -13.31
C ILE A 16 10.94 -5.37 -13.28
N ALA A 17 9.92 -5.42 -12.42
CA ALA A 17 8.96 -4.33 -12.28
C ALA A 17 9.61 -3.01 -11.81
N ALA A 18 10.59 -3.08 -10.91
CA ALA A 18 11.36 -1.91 -10.47
C ALA A 18 12.26 -1.35 -11.59
N ALA A 19 12.82 -2.20 -12.44
CA ALA A 19 13.58 -1.78 -13.61
C ALA A 19 12.67 -1.05 -14.63
N TRP A 20 11.45 -1.54 -14.84
CA TRP A 20 10.47 -0.89 -15.69
C TRP A 20 9.93 0.43 -15.10
N GLU A 21 9.69 0.50 -13.79
CA GLU A 21 9.40 1.77 -13.12
C GLU A 21 10.52 2.77 -13.40
N SER A 22 11.77 2.37 -13.20
CA SER A 22 12.92 3.24 -13.44
C SER A 22 13.04 3.69 -14.90
N ALA A 23 12.69 2.81 -15.85
CA ALA A 23 12.63 3.14 -17.26
C ALA A 23 11.50 4.15 -17.57
N ALA A 24 10.31 3.93 -17.00
CA ALA A 24 9.17 4.84 -17.15
C ALA A 24 9.47 6.22 -16.56
N LEU A 25 10.10 6.28 -15.38
CA LEU A 25 10.55 7.53 -14.76
C LEU A 25 11.51 8.32 -15.67
N ARG A 26 12.42 7.64 -16.37
CA ARG A 26 13.36 8.30 -17.30
C ARG A 26 12.71 8.71 -18.62
N GLY A 27 11.77 7.92 -19.13
CA GLY A 27 11.13 8.16 -20.43
C GLY A 27 9.96 9.14 -20.39
N HIS A 28 9.20 9.11 -19.29
CA HIS A 28 7.91 9.82 -19.17
C HIS A 28 7.86 10.76 -17.95
N GLY A 29 8.79 10.63 -17.00
CA GLY A 29 8.86 11.46 -15.80
C GLY A 29 8.13 10.87 -14.58
N PRO A 30 8.34 11.44 -13.39
CA PRO A 30 7.82 10.93 -12.11
C PRO A 30 6.31 11.07 -11.90
N GLY A 31 5.63 11.88 -12.72
CA GLY A 31 4.18 12.07 -12.70
C GLY A 31 3.53 11.57 -13.98
N SER A 32 3.95 10.41 -14.49
CA SER A 32 3.33 9.80 -15.67
C SER A 32 2.46 8.59 -15.28
N PRO A 33 1.36 8.32 -16.00
CA PRO A 33 0.56 7.11 -15.76
C PRO A 33 1.36 5.81 -15.85
N GLU A 34 2.38 5.75 -16.72
CA GLU A 34 3.26 4.60 -16.89
C GLU A 34 4.14 4.38 -15.64
N ALA A 35 4.69 5.45 -15.08
CA ALA A 35 5.45 5.37 -13.84
C ALA A 35 4.57 4.86 -12.69
N VAL A 36 3.35 5.39 -12.55
CA VAL A 36 2.38 4.92 -11.55
C VAL A 36 2.03 3.44 -11.74
N HIS A 37 1.74 3.02 -12.98
CA HIS A 37 1.36 1.65 -13.28
C HIS A 37 2.40 0.63 -12.78
N TRP A 38 3.69 0.91 -12.94
CA TRP A 38 4.73 0.01 -12.46
C TRP A 38 4.86 -0.03 -10.93
N ILE A 39 4.43 1.00 -10.22
CA ILE A 39 4.29 0.98 -8.75
C ILE A 39 3.17 0.00 -8.35
N GLU A 40 2.03 0.07 -9.05
CA GLU A 40 0.87 -0.79 -8.82
C GLU A 40 1.20 -2.27 -9.08
N VAL A 41 1.91 -2.56 -10.17
CA VAL A 41 2.41 -3.92 -10.47
C VAL A 41 3.31 -4.43 -9.35
N GLN A 42 4.23 -3.62 -8.83
CA GLN A 42 5.05 -4.02 -7.68
C GLN A 42 4.19 -4.31 -6.44
N ALA A 43 3.14 -3.52 -6.21
CA ALA A 43 2.23 -3.71 -5.08
C ALA A 43 1.48 -5.05 -5.16
N ASP A 44 1.06 -5.44 -6.37
CA ASP A 44 0.43 -6.74 -6.64
C ASP A 44 1.41 -7.90 -6.49
N ILE A 45 2.66 -7.76 -6.96
CA ILE A 45 3.70 -8.77 -6.76
C ILE A 45 3.96 -8.97 -5.26
N ALA A 46 4.02 -7.90 -4.46
CA ALA A 46 4.18 -7.98 -3.01
C ALA A 46 2.99 -8.72 -2.35
N TRP A 47 1.76 -8.47 -2.81
CA TRP A 47 0.58 -9.20 -2.35
C TRP A 47 0.65 -10.69 -2.68
N LEU A 48 1.02 -11.05 -3.92
CA LEU A 48 1.21 -12.44 -4.36
C LEU A 48 2.34 -13.14 -3.57
N SER A 49 3.35 -12.38 -3.14
CA SER A 49 4.44 -12.83 -2.28
C SER A 49 4.05 -13.00 -0.82
N ARG A 50 2.80 -12.69 -0.46
CA ARG A 50 2.28 -12.67 0.91
C ARG A 50 2.99 -11.67 1.83
N ASP A 51 3.42 -10.53 1.28
CA ASP A 51 3.92 -9.39 2.05
C ASP A 51 2.89 -8.25 2.06
N PRO A 52 1.90 -8.27 2.98
CA PRO A 52 0.89 -7.23 3.06
C PRO A 52 1.45 -5.86 3.47
N TYR A 53 2.58 -5.83 4.18
CA TYR A 53 3.22 -4.56 4.56
C TYR A 53 3.78 -3.88 3.32
N ARG A 54 4.60 -4.59 2.54
CA ARG A 54 5.19 -4.06 1.31
C ARG A 54 4.13 -3.72 0.27
N SER A 55 3.10 -4.56 0.14
CA SER A 55 1.98 -4.29 -0.76
C SER A 55 1.24 -3.01 -0.37
N CYS A 56 0.93 -2.83 0.92
CA CYS A 56 0.30 -1.59 1.40
C CYS A 56 1.17 -0.36 1.15
N GLU A 57 2.46 -0.41 1.47
CA GLU A 57 3.41 0.69 1.25
C GLU A 57 3.46 1.12 -0.22
N LEU A 58 3.47 0.16 -1.15
CA LEU A 58 3.47 0.45 -2.59
C LEU A 58 2.13 1.01 -3.08
N TRP A 59 1.00 0.51 -2.59
CA TRP A 59 -0.31 1.10 -2.91
C TRP A 59 -0.44 2.53 -2.39
N LEU A 60 0.10 2.85 -1.21
CA LEU A 60 0.15 4.22 -0.70
C LEU A 60 1.03 5.13 -1.58
N ARG A 61 2.19 4.62 -2.05
CA ARG A 61 3.04 5.34 -3.00
C ARG A 61 2.32 5.60 -4.34
N ALA A 62 1.54 4.62 -4.82
CA ALA A 62 0.72 4.80 -6.02
C ALA A 62 -0.35 5.88 -5.82
N CYS A 63 -1.01 5.92 -4.66
CA CYS A 63 -1.95 6.99 -4.32
C CYS A 63 -1.29 8.37 -4.37
N ASP A 64 -0.10 8.54 -3.76
CA ASP A 64 0.62 9.82 -3.79
C ASP A 64 0.98 10.23 -5.22
N ALA A 65 1.45 9.29 -6.04
CA ALA A 65 1.79 9.56 -7.42
C ALA A 65 0.55 9.93 -8.26
N ARG A 66 -0.61 9.31 -8.00
CA ARG A 66 -1.89 9.67 -8.63
C ARG A 66 -2.39 11.05 -8.21
N LEU A 67 -2.17 11.46 -6.96
CA LEU A 67 -2.52 12.83 -6.53
C LEU A 67 -1.74 13.91 -7.30
N ALA A 68 -0.57 13.58 -7.85
CA ALA A 68 0.21 14.48 -8.68
C ALA A 68 -0.24 14.51 -10.16
N LEU A 69 -1.10 13.57 -10.58
CA LEU A 69 -1.66 13.52 -11.93
C LEU A 69 -2.89 14.43 -12.08
N PRO A 70 -3.24 14.85 -13.31
CA PRO A 70 -4.53 15.47 -13.59
C PRO A 70 -5.70 14.61 -13.10
N GLY A 71 -6.67 15.23 -12.44
CA GLY A 71 -7.80 14.54 -11.77
C GLY A 71 -7.55 14.28 -10.28
N GLY A 72 -6.30 14.10 -9.86
CA GLY A 72 -5.91 14.03 -8.45
C GLY A 72 -6.77 13.06 -7.63
N ALA A 73 -7.41 13.57 -6.58
CA ALA A 73 -8.25 12.75 -5.69
C ALA A 73 -9.61 12.36 -6.33
N ASP A 74 -10.04 13.08 -7.38
CA ASP A 74 -11.30 12.82 -8.09
C ASP A 74 -11.15 11.71 -9.15
N ASP A 75 -9.93 11.24 -9.42
CA ASP A 75 -9.68 10.09 -10.31
C ASP A 75 -10.19 8.79 -9.64
N PRO A 76 -11.08 8.01 -10.30
CA PRO A 76 -11.50 6.70 -9.81
C PRO A 76 -10.34 5.76 -9.48
N ALA A 77 -9.24 5.84 -10.23
CA ALA A 77 -8.07 4.99 -10.03
C ALA A 77 -7.31 5.36 -8.74
N PHE A 78 -7.36 6.61 -8.29
CA PHE A 78 -6.87 6.98 -6.94
C PHE A 78 -7.69 6.28 -5.85
N THR A 79 -9.02 6.28 -6.00
CA THR A 79 -9.92 5.63 -5.04
C THR A 79 -9.70 4.10 -5.01
N GLU A 80 -9.53 3.47 -6.17
CA GLU A 80 -9.22 2.04 -6.29
C GLU A 80 -7.89 1.69 -5.60
N ALA A 81 -6.83 2.46 -5.87
CA ALA A 81 -5.54 2.29 -5.22
C ALA A 81 -5.65 2.44 -3.69
N LEU A 82 -6.42 3.42 -3.22
CA LEU A 82 -6.63 3.67 -1.79
C LEU A 82 -7.41 2.54 -1.10
N ASP A 83 -8.41 1.97 -1.79
CA ASP A 83 -9.14 0.80 -1.30
C ASP A 83 -8.25 -0.43 -1.22
N ARG A 84 -7.34 -0.64 -2.18
CA ARG A 84 -6.32 -1.71 -2.11
C ARG A 84 -5.32 -1.47 -0.97
N ALA A 85 -4.84 -0.24 -0.80
CA ALA A 85 -3.94 0.12 0.31
C ALA A 85 -4.56 -0.23 1.67
N HIS A 86 -5.83 0.15 1.87
CA HIS A 86 -6.59 -0.17 3.08
C HIS A 86 -6.73 -1.68 3.27
N HIS A 87 -7.12 -2.40 2.21
CA HIS A 87 -7.26 -3.84 2.28
C HIS A 87 -5.97 -4.51 2.75
N GLN A 88 -4.82 -4.15 2.16
CA GLN A 88 -3.53 -4.71 2.55
C GLN A 88 -3.13 -4.31 3.98
N TRP A 89 -3.36 -3.05 4.36
CA TRP A 89 -3.11 -2.56 5.72
C TRP A 89 -3.84 -3.39 6.79
N SER A 90 -5.10 -3.75 6.52
CA SER A 90 -5.91 -4.56 7.45
C SER A 90 -5.28 -5.93 7.77
N ARG A 91 -4.42 -6.43 6.87
CA ARG A 91 -3.74 -7.73 6.95
C ARG A 91 -2.33 -7.66 7.56
N VAL A 92 -1.81 -6.46 7.85
CA VAL A 92 -0.51 -6.28 8.50
C VAL A 92 -0.61 -6.61 9.99
N SER A 93 -0.07 -7.75 10.42
CA SER A 93 -0.23 -8.25 11.80
C SER A 93 0.69 -7.57 12.82
N ASP A 94 1.85 -7.08 12.40
CA ASP A 94 2.80 -6.37 13.26
C ASP A 94 2.26 -4.97 13.60
N ALA A 95 2.08 -4.70 14.90
CA ALA A 95 1.46 -3.47 15.39
C ALA A 95 2.28 -2.21 15.03
N ALA A 96 3.60 -2.24 15.22
CA ALA A 96 4.46 -1.10 14.93
C ALA A 96 4.49 -0.80 13.42
N ARG A 97 4.53 -1.85 12.59
CA ARG A 97 4.44 -1.72 11.13
C ARG A 97 3.09 -1.19 10.68
N ALA A 98 1.99 -1.69 11.26
CA ALA A 98 0.65 -1.22 10.95
C ALA A 98 0.45 0.25 11.36
N GLU A 99 1.00 0.68 12.49
CA GLU A 99 0.94 2.07 12.95
C GLU A 99 1.62 3.04 11.98
N ARG A 100 2.83 2.71 11.50
CA ARG A 100 3.56 3.55 10.54
C ARG A 100 2.75 3.80 9.26
N LEU A 101 2.14 2.75 8.71
CA LEU A 101 1.34 2.86 7.48
C LEU A 101 0.00 3.58 7.72
N ALA A 102 -0.58 3.45 8.92
CA ALA A 102 -1.91 4.00 9.21
C ALA A 102 -1.95 5.52 9.16
N GLN A 103 -0.86 6.21 9.56
CA GLN A 103 -0.78 7.66 9.51
C GLN A 103 -0.96 8.19 8.08
N HIS A 104 -0.27 7.58 7.12
CA HIS A 104 -0.37 7.93 5.71
C HIS A 104 -1.73 7.55 5.11
N LEU A 105 -2.23 6.35 5.45
CA LEU A 105 -3.54 5.90 5.00
C LEU A 105 -4.68 6.82 5.47
N LEU A 106 -4.65 7.27 6.72
CA LEU A 106 -5.63 8.23 7.26
C LEU A 106 -5.58 9.56 6.52
N ALA A 107 -4.37 10.10 6.30
CA ALA A 107 -4.19 11.36 5.57
C ALA A 107 -4.81 11.28 4.15
N LEU A 108 -4.61 10.17 3.44
CA LEU A 108 -5.21 9.96 2.12
C LEU A 108 -6.74 9.77 2.19
N ARG A 109 -7.24 9.03 3.18
CA ARG A 109 -8.70 8.83 3.39
C ARG A 109 -9.45 10.12 3.71
N HIS A 110 -8.81 11.09 4.36
CA HIS A 110 -9.39 12.42 4.58
C HIS A 110 -9.41 13.30 3.32
N ARG A 111 -8.50 13.06 2.36
CA ARG A 111 -8.44 13.80 1.09
C ARG A 111 -9.35 13.23 0.00
N ALA A 112 -9.70 11.95 0.10
CA ALA A 112 -10.53 11.28 -0.90
C ALA A 112 -11.97 11.87 -0.95
N PRO A 113 -12.48 12.21 -2.13
CA PRO A 113 -13.88 12.61 -2.32
C PRO A 113 -14.79 11.42 -2.00
N GLY A 114 -15.98 11.70 -1.45
CA GLY A 114 -16.87 10.63 -0.98
C GLY A 114 -16.31 9.86 0.23
N HIS A 115 -15.55 10.56 1.10
CA HIS A 115 -15.03 10.07 2.37
C HIS A 115 -15.98 9.06 3.00
N ARG A 116 -15.52 7.81 3.21
CA ARG A 116 -16.27 6.78 3.91
C ARG A 116 -15.92 6.89 5.39
N PRO A 117 -16.76 7.48 6.26
CA PRO A 117 -16.43 7.64 7.68
C PRO A 117 -16.13 6.30 8.35
N GLY A 118 -16.79 5.23 7.89
CA GLY A 118 -16.53 3.86 8.32
C GLY A 118 -15.12 3.35 8.03
N ALA A 119 -14.45 3.84 6.97
CA ALA A 119 -13.07 3.46 6.66
C ALA A 119 -12.09 4.06 7.67
N VAL A 120 -12.25 5.35 8.02
CA VAL A 120 -11.42 5.99 9.05
C VAL A 120 -11.68 5.37 10.42
N ALA A 121 -12.95 5.22 10.81
CA ALA A 121 -13.29 4.57 12.07
C ALA A 121 -12.74 3.15 12.17
N ASN A 122 -12.74 2.38 11.07
CA ASN A 122 -12.15 1.05 11.01
C ASN A 122 -10.64 1.06 11.28
N ILE A 123 -9.93 2.05 10.73
CA ILE A 123 -8.49 2.21 10.95
C ILE A 123 -8.21 2.54 12.41
N GLU A 124 -8.89 3.53 12.97
CA GLU A 124 -8.72 3.97 14.36
C GLU A 124 -9.04 2.84 15.36
N GLN A 125 -10.16 2.15 15.17
CA GLN A 125 -10.57 1.03 16.03
C GLN A 125 -9.57 -0.13 15.98
N ARG A 126 -9.00 -0.44 14.81
CA ARG A 126 -7.99 -1.49 14.69
C ARG A 126 -6.66 -1.09 15.31
N LEU A 127 -6.22 0.16 15.15
CA LEU A 127 -5.03 0.67 15.84
C LEU A 127 -5.17 0.58 17.36
N ALA A 128 -6.32 1.00 17.90
CA ALA A 128 -6.61 0.88 19.33
C ALA A 128 -6.48 -0.57 19.82
N ARG A 129 -7.01 -1.54 19.06
CA ARG A 129 -6.90 -2.98 19.37
C ARG A 129 -5.46 -3.49 19.32
N LEU A 130 -4.68 -3.09 18.31
CA LEU A 130 -3.27 -3.49 18.19
C LEU A 130 -2.42 -2.95 19.35
N ARG A 131 -2.65 -1.70 19.76
CA ARG A 131 -1.99 -1.08 20.93
C ARG A 131 -2.36 -1.75 22.24
N ALA A 132 -3.65 -2.03 22.45
CA ALA A 132 -4.12 -2.75 23.62
C ALA A 132 -3.55 -4.17 23.69
N GLY A 133 -3.44 -4.87 22.56
CA GLY A 133 -2.83 -6.20 22.47
C GLY A 133 -1.31 -6.20 22.73
N ALA A 134 -0.59 -5.16 22.28
CA ALA A 134 0.83 -4.97 22.57
C ALA A 134 1.11 -4.63 24.05
N THR A 135 0.10 -4.12 24.76
CA THR A 135 0.16 -3.71 26.17
C THR A 135 -0.47 -4.75 27.12
N GLY A 136 -1.02 -5.85 26.58
CA GLY A 136 -1.56 -6.96 27.37
C GLY A 136 -0.47 -7.65 28.19
N PRO A 137 -0.80 -8.23 29.36
CA PRO A 137 0.20 -8.61 30.35
C PRO A 137 1.18 -9.63 29.75
N ALA A 138 2.47 -9.35 29.89
CA ALA A 138 3.51 -10.36 29.78
C ALA A 138 3.14 -11.50 30.73
N ALA A 139 2.61 -12.59 30.18
CA ALA A 139 2.23 -13.74 30.96
C ALA A 139 3.50 -14.39 31.54
N ARG A 140 3.42 -14.62 32.84
CA ARG A 140 4.36 -15.33 33.73
C ARG A 140 4.93 -16.61 33.15
#